data_AF-A0A1Q6K3Q6-F1
#
_entry.id   AF-A0A1Q6K3Q6-F1
#
_cell.length_a   1.000
_cell.length_b   1.000
_cell.length_c   1.000
_cell.angle_alpha   90.00
_cell.angle_beta   90.00
_cell.angle_gamma   90.00
#
_symmetry.space_group_name_H-M   'P 1'
#
loop_
_entity.id
_entity.type
_entity.pdbx_description
1 polymer ?
#
loop_
_entity_poly.entity_id
_entity_poly.type
_entity_poly.pdbx_seq_one_letter_code
_entity_poly.pdbx_strand_id
1 'polypeptide(L)' 'MATNLCSRARTQYIKVKDLAKELDVTVQHIYKEVKRPEMATCVKKIGSAGIRIDKQEYYRVAEQIYR' A
#
# COMPACT_ATOMS: atom_id res chain seq x y z
N MET A 1 -8.87 -34.60 -4.21
CA MET A 1 -9.67 -33.36 -4.05
C MET A 1 -8.92 -32.46 -3.09
N ALA A 2 -8.77 -31.19 -3.49
CA ALA A 2 -7.89 -30.21 -2.86
C ALA A 2 -8.39 -29.73 -1.50
N THR A 3 -7.46 -29.46 -0.59
CA THR A 3 -7.68 -28.64 0.62
C THR A 3 -6.54 -27.64 0.77
N ASN A 4 -6.41 -26.75 -0.21
CA ASN A 4 -5.64 -25.51 -0.06
C ASN A 4 -6.56 -24.46 0.57
N LEU A 5 -6.45 -24.18 1.88
CA LEU A 5 -7.26 -23.12 2.51
C LEU A 5 -6.62 -22.42 3.71
N CYS A 6 -5.28 -22.44 3.82
CA CYS A 6 -4.56 -21.62 4.78
C CYS A 6 -3.50 -20.73 4.12
N SER A 7 -3.73 -20.29 2.88
CA SER A 7 -3.02 -19.14 2.33
C SER A 7 -3.62 -17.84 2.88
N ARG A 8 -3.62 -17.65 4.19
CA ARG A 8 -3.77 -16.30 4.77
C ARG A 8 -2.46 -15.59 4.44
N ALA A 9 -2.34 -15.10 3.20
CA ALA A 9 -1.28 -14.19 2.81
C ALA A 9 -1.32 -13.06 3.83
N ARG A 10 -0.32 -13.02 4.71
CA ARG A 10 -0.27 -12.08 5.82
C ARG A 10 -0.11 -10.71 5.16
N THR A 11 -1.21 -9.98 5.03
CA THR A 11 -1.23 -8.68 4.39
C THR A 11 -0.21 -7.79 5.08
N GLN A 12 0.83 -7.39 4.34
CA GLN A 12 1.91 -6.59 4.90
C GLN A 12 1.50 -5.12 4.84
N TYR A 13 1.22 -4.58 6.01
CA TYR A 13 0.93 -3.17 6.19
C TYR A 13 2.22 -2.42 6.48
N ILE A 14 2.52 -1.43 5.65
CA ILE A 14 3.68 -0.56 5.83
C ILE A 14 3.23 0.86 6.16
N LYS A 15 4.03 1.59 6.94
CA LYS A 15 3.80 3.01 7.20
C LYS A 15 4.29 3.81 5.99
N VAL A 16 3.66 4.96 5.74
CA VAL A 16 4.09 5.89 4.68
C VAL A 16 5.59 6.23 4.74
N LYS A 17 6.13 6.41 5.95
CA LYS A 17 7.57 6.73 6.13
C LYS A 17 8.50 5.62 5.68
N ASP A 18 8.11 4.37 5.89
CA ASP A 18 8.94 3.21 5.52
C ASP A 18 8.81 2.95 4.02
N LEU A 19 7.61 3.11 3.45
CA LEU A 19 7.39 3.06 2.00
C LEU A 19 8.17 4.14 1.25
N ALA A 20 8.22 5.36 1.81
CA ALA A 20 9.02 6.47 1.27
C ALA A 20 10.50 6.14 1.20
N LYS A 21 11.03 5.46 2.22
CA LYS A 21 12.41 4.99 2.22
C LYS A 21 12.66 3.88 1.20
N GLU A 22 11.72 2.94 1.05
CA GLU A 22 11.86 1.84 0.09
C GLU A 22 11.87 2.32 -1.37
N LEU A 23 11.08 3.35 -1.68
CA LEU A 23 10.96 3.91 -3.03
C LEU A 23 11.93 5.07 -3.30
N ASP A 24 12.75 5.43 -2.32
CA ASP A 24 13.65 6.62 -2.36
C ASP A 24 12.91 7.92 -2.76
N VAL A 25 11.71 8.10 -2.22
CA VAL A 25 10.87 9.28 -2.45
C VAL A 25 10.58 10.04 -1.17
N THR A 26 10.16 11.29 -1.31
CA THR A 26 9.71 12.06 -0.15
C THR A 26 8.37 11.54 0.39
N VAL A 27 8.19 11.58 1.71
CA VAL A 27 6.92 11.21 2.36
C VAL A 27 5.74 12.04 1.79
N GLN A 28 6.00 13.30 1.44
CA GLN A 28 5.01 14.19 0.81
C GLN A 28 4.57 13.69 -0.56
N HIS A 29 5.48 13.11 -1.34
CA HIS A 29 5.15 12.51 -2.63
C HIS A 29 4.15 11.37 -2.47
N ILE A 30 4.40 10.46 -1.52
CA ILE A 30 3.46 9.37 -1.23
C ILE A 30 2.12 9.89 -0.73
N TYR A 31 2.10 10.93 0.13
CA TYR A 31 0.82 11.54 0.52
C TYR A 31 0.05 12.16 -0.66
N LYS A 32 0.74 12.68 -1.68
CA LYS A 32 0.10 13.17 -2.91
C LYS A 32 -0.44 12.02 -3.75
N GLU A 33 0.32 10.94 -3.90
CA GLU A 33 -0.11 9.75 -4.64
C GLU A 33 -1.30 9.06 -3.97
N VAL A 34 -1.26 8.90 -2.65
CA VAL A 34 -2.34 8.31 -1.86
C VAL A 34 -3.63 9.12 -1.92
N LYS A 35 -3.55 10.44 -2.18
CA LYS A 35 -4.74 11.28 -2.41
C LYS A 35 -5.37 11.07 -3.79
N ARG A 36 -4.69 10.39 -4.72
CA ARG A 36 -5.29 10.05 -6.02
C ARG A 36 -6.43 9.05 -5.81
N PRO A 37 -7.57 9.19 -6.51
CA PRO A 37 -8.72 8.31 -6.33
C PRO A 37 -8.38 6.84 -6.60
N GLU A 38 -7.44 6.58 -7.51
CA GLU A 38 -6.98 5.24 -7.89
C GLU A 38 -6.22 4.52 -6.77
N MET A 39 -5.52 5.26 -5.92
CA MET A 39 -4.71 4.75 -4.81
C MET A 39 -5.49 4.73 -3.48
N ALA A 40 -6.73 5.21 -3.47
CA ALA A 40 -7.56 5.27 -2.26
C ALA A 40 -7.88 3.86 -1.71
N THR A 41 -7.97 2.86 -2.59
CA THR A 41 -8.15 1.44 -2.24
C THR A 41 -6.98 0.86 -1.45
N CYS A 42 -5.77 1.38 -1.64
CA CYS A 42 -4.56 0.89 -0.97
C CYS A 42 -4.45 1.35 0.49
N VAL A 43 -5.29 2.32 0.91
CA VAL A 43 -5.30 2.89 2.26
C VAL A 43 -6.24 2.09 3.16
N LYS A 44 -5.69 1.22 4.01
CA LYS A 44 -6.53 0.36 4.87
C LYS A 44 -6.77 0.87 6.29
N LYS A 45 -5.87 1.68 6.85
CA LYS A 45 -6.07 2.26 8.20
C LYS A 45 -5.56 3.69 8.28
N ILE A 46 -6.46 4.60 8.65
CA ILE A 46 -6.16 5.97 9.07
C ILE A 46 -6.36 5.99 10.58
N GLY A 47 -5.25 6.00 11.33
CA GLY A 47 -5.27 6.10 12.80
C GLY A 47 -4.55 7.34 13.29
N SER A 48 -4.54 7.56 14.60
CA SER A 48 -3.84 8.67 15.26
C SER A 48 -2.32 8.68 14.99
N ALA A 49 -1.73 7.53 14.66
CA ALA A 49 -0.31 7.38 14.32
C ALA A 49 0.00 7.51 12.81
N GLY A 50 -0.99 7.77 11.95
CA GLY A 50 -0.82 7.97 10.51
C GLY A 50 -1.46 6.89 9.63
N ILE A 51 -1.17 6.99 8.33
CA ILE A 51 -1.73 6.13 7.28
C ILE A 51 -0.92 4.83 7.19
N ARG A 52 -1.62 3.69 7.16
CA ARG A 52 -1.04 2.38 6.80
C ARG A 52 -1.51 1.97 5.41
N ILE A 53 -0.54 1.65 4.57
CA ILE A 53 -0.76 1.27 3.18
C ILE A 53 -0.56 -0.24 3.07
N ASP A 54 -1.43 -0.89 2.32
CA ASP A 54 -1.24 -2.28 1.89
C ASP A 54 -0.16 -2.32 0.82
N LYS A 55 0.99 -2.94 1.13
CA LYS A 55 2.15 -2.98 0.23
C LYS A 55 1.81 -3.69 -1.09
N GLN A 56 1.06 -4.78 -1.04
CA GLN A 56 0.73 -5.55 -2.24
C GLN A 56 -0.21 -4.80 -3.17
N GLU A 57 -1.25 -4.17 -2.62
CA GLU A 57 -2.18 -3.41 -3.45
C GLU A 57 -1.56 -2.14 -4.02
N TYR A 58 -0.71 -1.46 -3.24
CA TYR A 58 0.01 -0.29 -3.74
C TYR A 58 0.87 -0.60 -4.98
N TYR A 59 1.65 -1.68 -4.96
CA TYR A 59 2.44 -2.05 -6.15
C TYR A 59 1.58 -2.47 -7.34
N ARG A 60 0.47 -3.18 -7.11
CA ARG A 60 -0.45 -3.56 -8.20
C ARG A 60 -1.08 -2.33 -8.86
N VAL A 61 -1.55 -1.37 -8.06
CA VAL A 61 -2.13 -0.13 -8.58
C VAL A 61 -1.05 0.73 -9.25
N ALA A 62 0.15 0.82 -8.67
CA ALA A 62 1.27 1.52 -9.30
C ALA A 62 1.63 0.91 -10.67
N GLU A 63 1.69 -0.42 -10.77
CA GLU A 63 1.96 -1.12 -12.03
C GLU A 63 0.86 -0.89 -13.07
N GLN A 64 -0.40 -0.71 -12.67
CA GLN A 64 -1.50 -0.37 -13.57
C GLN A 64 -1.47 1.08 -14.06
N ILE A 65 -1.01 2.02 -13.23
CA ILE A 65 -0.95 3.45 -13.56
C ILE A 65 0.28 3.77 -14.43
N TYR A 66 1.42 3.13 -14.16
CA TYR A 66 2.70 3.41 -14.81
C TYR A 66 3.06 2.42 -15.94
N ARG A 67 2.08 1.62 -16.39
CA ARG A 67 2.19 0.79 -17.60
C ARG A 67 1.90 1.59 -18.86
#